data_AF-A0A1L7CWW8-F1
#
_entry.id   AF-A0A1L7CWW8-F1
#
_cell.length_a   1.000
_cell.length_b   1.000
_cell.length_c   1.000
_cell.angle_alpha   90.00
_cell.angle_beta   90.00
_cell.angle_gamma   90.00
#
_symmetry.space_group_name_H-M   'P 1'
#
loop_
_entity.id
_entity.type
_entity.pdbx_description
1 polymer ?
#
loop_
_entity_poly.entity_id
_entity_poly.type
_entity_poly.pdbx_seq_one_letter_code
_entity_poly.pdbx_strand_id
1 'polypeptide(L)'
;MSNERPLPRIPRTPPDVADLTSRYREELGHDLALAHTLLRHPAGRRAGLAGRHDLVLPDAPELVARLRTRAAPLPRALLGRLARHEPALAAVDGAPVLAHELGVTIRPRRLGPSPAPVHAGIRSAALVAAMLPPGAAELVHDRGADARGRVFSWLATREGTVLPSPAALFATPGRAA
;
A
#
# COMPACT_ATOMS: atom_id res chain seq x y z
N MET A 1 -42.44 17.79 -8.89
CA MET A 1 -42.26 16.38 -8.45
C MET A 1 -40.78 16.05 -8.53
N SER A 2 -40.08 16.09 -7.39
CA SER A 2 -38.64 15.83 -7.33
C SER A 2 -38.37 14.33 -7.42
N ASN A 3 -37.80 13.89 -8.53
CA ASN A 3 -37.32 12.52 -8.74
C ASN A 3 -35.98 12.37 -8.01
N GLU A 4 -36.02 12.20 -6.68
CA GLU A 4 -34.83 11.78 -5.93
C GLU A 4 -34.54 10.31 -6.26
N ARG A 5 -33.57 10.09 -7.15
CA ARG A 5 -33.01 8.75 -7.32
C ARG A 5 -32.44 8.32 -5.97
N PRO A 6 -32.81 7.14 -5.44
CA PRO A 6 -32.24 6.66 -4.19
C PRO A 6 -30.71 6.58 -4.36
N LEU A 7 -29.99 7.22 -3.43
CA LEU A 7 -28.54 7.12 -3.36
C LEU A 7 -28.15 5.64 -3.30
N PRO A 8 -27.13 5.19 -4.06
CA PRO A 8 -26.66 3.82 -3.99
C PRO A 8 -26.30 3.50 -2.53
N ARG A 9 -26.95 2.46 -1.98
CA ARG A 9 -26.72 2.00 -0.61
C ARG A 9 -25.42 1.21 -0.60
N ILE A 10 -24.38 1.77 0.03
CA ILE A 10 -23.17 1.01 0.36
C ILE A 10 -23.60 -0.19 1.22
N PRO A 11 -23.24 -1.44 0.87
CA PRO A 11 -23.56 -2.60 1.68
C PRO A 11 -23.04 -2.43 3.11
N ARG A 12 -23.92 -2.70 4.09
CA ARG A 12 -23.60 -2.57 5.53
C ARG A 12 -22.71 -3.70 6.04
N THR A 13 -22.70 -4.84 5.36
CA THR A 13 -21.79 -5.96 5.69
C THR A 13 -20.37 -5.58 5.26
N PRO A 14 -19.36 -5.80 6.12
CA PRO A 14 -17.97 -5.60 5.73
C PRO A 14 -17.66 -6.52 4.54
N PRO A 15 -17.10 -5.97 3.45
CA PRO A 15 -16.64 -6.79 2.35
C PRO A 15 -15.44 -7.64 2.81
N ASP A 16 -15.29 -8.81 2.22
CA ASP A 16 -14.13 -9.65 2.47
C ASP A 16 -12.87 -9.03 1.82
N VAL A 17 -11.74 -9.06 2.54
CA VAL A 17 -10.48 -8.46 2.07
C VAL A 17 -9.91 -9.23 0.89
N ALA A 18 -10.00 -10.56 0.89
CA ALA A 18 -9.45 -11.39 -0.19
C ALA A 18 -10.26 -11.25 -1.47
N ASP A 19 -11.59 -11.20 -1.36
CA ASP A 19 -12.48 -10.93 -2.49
C ASP A 19 -12.21 -9.54 -3.10
N LEU A 20 -12.13 -8.50 -2.27
CA LEU A 20 -11.78 -7.16 -2.74
C LEU A 20 -10.37 -7.09 -3.35
N THR A 21 -9.41 -7.80 -2.77
CA THR A 21 -8.04 -7.84 -3.30
C THR A 21 -8.02 -8.43 -4.71
N SER A 22 -8.72 -9.55 -4.91
CA SER A 22 -8.85 -10.20 -6.21
C SER A 22 -9.51 -9.27 -7.23
N ARG A 23 -10.60 -8.63 -6.85
CA ARG A 23 -11.32 -7.67 -7.69
C ARG A 23 -10.48 -6.45 -8.07
N TYR A 24 -9.74 -5.88 -7.13
CA TYR A 24 -8.85 -4.75 -7.40
C TYR A 24 -7.66 -5.12 -8.27
N ARG A 25 -7.12 -6.35 -8.17
CA ARG A 25 -6.09 -6.83 -9.10
C ARG A 25 -6.61 -6.92 -10.53
N GLU A 26 -7.83 -7.42 -10.70
CA GLU A 26 -8.45 -7.58 -12.02
C GLU A 26 -8.80 -6.22 -12.64
N GLU A 27 -9.50 -5.36 -11.89
CA GLU A 27 -10.06 -4.13 -12.44
C GLU A 27 -9.12 -2.92 -12.35
N LEU A 28 -8.19 -2.88 -11.38
CA LEU A 28 -7.25 -1.76 -11.17
C LEU A 28 -5.78 -2.15 -11.39
N GLY A 29 -5.50 -3.38 -11.85
CA GLY A 29 -4.15 -3.94 -11.90
C GLY A 29 -3.14 -3.05 -12.64
N HIS A 30 -3.54 -2.45 -13.76
CA HIS A 30 -2.67 -1.55 -14.53
C HIS A 30 -2.34 -0.27 -13.76
N ASP A 31 -3.36 0.38 -13.18
CA ASP A 31 -3.18 1.62 -12.42
C ASP A 31 -2.35 1.39 -11.13
N LEU A 32 -2.57 0.26 -10.46
CA LEU A 32 -1.80 -0.16 -9.29
C LEU A 32 -0.35 -0.47 -9.67
N ALA A 33 -0.11 -1.14 -10.80
CA ALA A 33 1.23 -1.39 -11.31
C ALA A 33 1.97 -0.09 -11.66
N LEU A 34 1.26 0.90 -12.22
CA LEU A 34 1.80 2.23 -12.49
C LEU A 34 2.17 2.94 -11.18
N ALA A 35 1.27 2.96 -10.19
CA ALA A 35 1.53 3.56 -8.88
C ALA A 35 2.73 2.89 -8.17
N HIS A 36 2.83 1.57 -8.24
CA HIS A 36 3.94 0.80 -7.69
C HIS A 36 5.26 1.05 -8.44
N THR A 37 5.20 1.23 -9.76
CA THR A 37 6.38 1.54 -10.57
C THR A 37 6.92 2.94 -10.27
N LEU A 38 6.04 3.93 -10.13
CA LEU A 38 6.43 5.30 -9.74
C LEU A 38 7.01 5.36 -8.32
N LEU A 39 6.53 4.51 -7.42
CA LEU A 39 7.08 4.32 -6.07
C LEU A 39 8.53 3.78 -6.09
N ARG A 40 8.92 3.01 -7.12
CA ARG A 40 10.28 2.49 -7.30
C ARG A 40 11.19 3.44 -8.11
N HIS A 41 10.63 4.37 -8.86
CA HIS A 41 11.39 5.17 -9.82
C HIS A 41 12.20 6.32 -9.17
N PRO A 42 13.49 6.52 -9.52
CA PRO A 42 14.32 7.60 -8.96
C PRO A 42 13.75 9.00 -9.13
N ALA A 43 13.05 9.27 -10.23
CA ALA A 43 12.44 10.58 -10.49
C ALA A 43 11.23 10.86 -9.58
N GLY A 44 10.45 9.83 -9.22
CA GLY A 44 9.36 9.96 -8.25
C GLY A 44 9.87 10.38 -6.87
N ARG A 45 11.07 9.92 -6.47
CA ARG A 45 11.72 10.32 -5.22
C ARG A 45 12.18 11.78 -5.20
N ARG A 46 12.66 12.30 -6.35
CA ARG A 46 13.27 13.65 -6.44
C ARG A 46 12.25 14.77 -6.61
N ALA A 47 11.10 14.50 -7.21
CA ALA A 47 10.14 15.54 -7.52
C ALA A 47 9.37 16.08 -6.30
N GLY A 48 9.52 15.50 -5.10
CA GLY A 48 8.68 15.83 -3.92
C GLY A 48 7.18 15.51 -4.14
N LEU A 49 6.84 15.03 -5.33
CA LEU A 49 5.59 14.43 -5.69
C LEU A 49 5.56 13.07 -5.02
N ALA A 50 5.08 13.01 -3.77
CA ALA A 50 4.41 11.81 -3.31
C ALA A 50 3.45 11.42 -4.45
N GLY A 51 3.68 10.31 -5.15
CA GLY A 51 2.92 9.94 -6.33
C GLY A 51 1.45 9.88 -5.93
N ARG A 52 0.68 10.90 -6.33
CA ARG A 52 -0.72 11.03 -5.97
C ARG A 52 -1.50 10.37 -7.10
N HIS A 53 -2.03 9.18 -6.81
CA HIS A 53 -2.84 8.43 -7.77
C HIS A 53 -4.24 8.32 -7.20
N ASP A 54 -5.20 8.93 -7.89
CA ASP A 54 -6.61 8.84 -7.54
C ASP A 54 -7.22 7.71 -8.39
N LEU A 55 -7.79 6.72 -7.72
CA LEU A 55 -8.45 5.55 -8.32
C LEU A 55 -9.91 5.54 -7.89
N VAL A 56 -10.82 5.26 -8.83
CA VAL A 56 -12.23 5.00 -8.49
C VAL A 56 -12.35 3.55 -8.05
N LEU A 57 -13.06 3.30 -6.95
CA LEU A 57 -13.19 1.94 -6.41
C LEU A 57 -14.27 1.16 -7.17
N PRO A 58 -13.94 0.00 -7.75
CA PRO A 58 -14.91 -0.81 -8.50
C PRO A 58 -16.14 -1.26 -7.70
N ASP A 59 -15.93 -1.53 -6.40
CA ASP A 59 -17.00 -1.95 -5.48
C ASP A 59 -17.82 -0.79 -4.93
N ALA A 60 -17.31 0.45 -5.06
CA ALA A 60 -17.97 1.67 -4.59
C ALA A 60 -17.61 2.85 -5.54
N PRO A 61 -18.25 2.95 -6.72
CA PRO A 61 -17.90 3.95 -7.75
C PRO A 61 -18.05 5.42 -7.31
N GLU A 62 -18.78 5.65 -6.22
CA GLU A 62 -18.91 6.93 -5.53
C GLU A 62 -17.71 7.29 -4.65
N LEU A 63 -16.77 6.37 -4.42
CA LEU A 63 -15.55 6.57 -3.66
C LEU A 63 -14.32 6.67 -4.57
N VAL A 64 -13.37 7.49 -4.14
CA VAL A 64 -12.03 7.61 -4.74
C VAL A 64 -11.00 7.28 -3.68
N ALA A 65 -10.08 6.39 -4.00
CA ALA A 65 -8.86 6.16 -3.22
C ALA A 65 -7.73 7.01 -3.78
N ARG A 66 -7.17 7.87 -2.94
CA ARG A 66 -5.93 8.59 -3.21
C ARG A 66 -4.78 7.84 -2.58
N LEU A 67 -3.89 7.34 -3.43
CA LEU A 67 -2.63 6.73 -3.05
C LEU A 67 -1.56 7.81 -2.93
N ARG A 68 -0.72 7.72 -1.90
CA ARG A 68 0.44 8.58 -1.68
C ARG A 68 1.65 7.71 -1.42
N THR A 69 2.56 7.66 -2.36
CA THR A 69 3.73 6.79 -2.29
C THR A 69 4.96 7.54 -1.80
N ARG A 70 5.79 6.87 -1.00
CA ARG A 70 7.11 7.35 -0.58
C ARG A 70 8.07 6.17 -0.52
N ALA A 71 9.31 6.38 -0.95
CA ALA A 71 10.38 5.41 -0.83
C ALA A 71 11.65 6.12 -0.31
N ALA A 72 12.32 5.51 0.66
CA ALA A 72 13.55 6.04 1.24
C ALA A 72 14.62 4.95 1.33
N PRO A 73 15.91 5.30 1.13
CA PRO A 73 17.00 4.39 1.46
C PRO A 73 16.96 4.01 2.94
N LEU A 74 17.34 2.77 3.24
CA LEU A 74 17.54 2.37 4.62
C LEU A 74 18.77 3.07 5.24
N PRO A 75 18.74 3.34 6.56
CA PRO A 75 19.92 3.79 7.30
C PRO A 75 21.12 2.84 7.09
N ARG A 76 22.32 3.41 6.92
CA ARG A 76 23.56 2.63 6.69
C ARG A 76 23.80 1.54 7.75
N ALA A 77 23.48 1.81 9.01
CA ALA A 77 23.61 0.83 10.09
C ALA A 77 22.71 -0.41 9.88
N LEU A 78 21.48 -0.20 9.39
CA LEU A 78 20.54 -1.29 9.07
C LEU A 78 20.98 -2.04 7.82
N LEU A 79 21.47 -1.34 6.79
CA LEU A 79 22.03 -1.98 5.60
C LEU A 79 23.25 -2.84 5.94
N GLY A 80 24.16 -2.34 6.78
CA GLY A 80 25.33 -3.11 7.23
C GLY A 80 24.94 -4.33 8.08
N ARG A 81 23.87 -4.25 8.88
CA ARG A 81 23.34 -5.39 9.61
C ARG A 81 22.68 -6.40 8.66
N LEU A 82 21.87 -5.93 7.72
CA LEU A 82 21.26 -6.76 6.68
C LEU A 82 22.33 -7.49 5.87
N ALA A 83 23.39 -6.81 5.46
CA ALA A 83 24.50 -7.39 4.71
C ALA A 83 25.22 -8.54 5.42
N ARG A 84 25.24 -8.52 6.77
CA ARG A 84 25.82 -9.60 7.56
C ARG A 84 24.90 -10.81 7.71
N HIS A 85 23.59 -10.59 7.78
CA HIS A 85 22.61 -11.66 7.91
C HIS A 85 22.22 -12.27 6.57
N GLU A 86 22.16 -11.44 5.52
CA GLU A 86 21.71 -11.79 4.17
C GLU A 86 22.67 -11.19 3.14
N PRO A 87 23.89 -11.75 2.98
CA PRO A 87 24.92 -11.19 2.11
C PRO A 87 24.52 -11.14 0.63
N ALA A 88 23.61 -12.01 0.19
CA ALA A 88 23.02 -11.98 -1.15
C ALA A 88 22.26 -10.67 -1.44
N LEU A 89 21.63 -10.07 -0.42
CA LEU A 89 20.95 -8.77 -0.54
C LEU A 89 21.92 -7.58 -0.56
N ALA A 90 23.18 -7.78 -0.13
CA ALA A 90 24.20 -6.72 -0.08
C ALA A 90 25.17 -6.72 -1.27
N ALA A 91 25.21 -7.81 -2.04
CA ALA A 91 26.05 -7.92 -3.23
C ALA A 91 25.54 -7.12 -4.44
N VAL A 92 24.35 -6.52 -4.36
CA VAL A 92 23.77 -5.70 -5.43
C VAL A 92 24.27 -4.26 -5.33
N ASP A 93 24.98 -3.79 -6.37
CA ASP A 93 25.52 -2.43 -6.45
C ASP A 93 24.42 -1.36 -6.42
N GLY A 94 24.50 -0.40 -5.49
CA GLY A 94 23.48 0.65 -5.27
C GLY A 94 22.78 0.55 -3.91
N ALA A 95 21.64 1.22 -3.72
CA ALA A 95 20.81 1.05 -2.52
C ALA A 95 19.93 -0.20 -2.72
N PRO A 96 20.29 -1.37 -2.15
CA PRO A 96 19.70 -2.64 -2.54
C PRO A 96 18.28 -2.82 -2.00
N VAL A 97 17.99 -2.15 -0.87
CA VAL A 97 16.71 -2.23 -0.17
C VAL A 97 16.22 -0.83 0.18
N LEU A 98 14.93 -0.61 -0.06
CA LEU A 98 14.23 0.62 0.25
C LEU A 98 13.13 0.36 1.28
N ALA A 99 12.94 1.34 2.17
CA ALA A 99 11.74 1.42 2.97
C ALA A 99 10.65 2.13 2.14
N HIS A 100 9.56 1.42 1.90
CA HIS A 100 8.41 1.93 1.18
C HIS A 100 7.30 2.29 2.15
N GLU A 101 6.59 3.37 1.84
CA GLU A 101 5.42 3.83 2.56
C GLU A 101 4.33 4.18 1.55
N LEU A 102 3.11 3.72 1.83
CA LEU A 102 1.90 4.01 1.06
C LEU A 102 0.84 4.57 2.00
N GLY A 103 0.45 5.82 1.79
CA GLY A 103 -0.74 6.41 2.38
C GLY A 103 -1.95 6.17 1.47
N VAL A 104 -3.08 5.75 2.03
CA VAL A 104 -4.34 5.55 1.33
C VAL A 104 -5.41 6.42 1.98
N THR A 105 -5.94 7.39 1.21
CA THR A 105 -7.08 8.20 1.61
C THR A 105 -8.30 7.80 0.79
N ILE A 106 -9.35 7.29 1.42
CA ILE A 106 -10.62 7.03 0.73
C ILE A 106 -11.58 8.16 1.03
N ARG A 107 -12.17 8.74 -0.02
CA ARG A 107 -13.08 9.88 0.09
C ARG A 107 -14.22 9.79 -0.93
N PRO A 108 -15.36 10.44 -0.66
CA PRO A 108 -16.39 10.64 -1.66
C PRO A 108 -15.85 11.34 -2.92
N ARG A 109 -16.32 10.87 -4.08
CA ARG A 109 -15.98 11.43 -5.40
C ARG A 109 -16.63 12.80 -5.62
N ARG A 110 -17.83 13.01 -5.06
CA ARG A 110 -18.58 14.29 -5.14
C ARG A 110 -18.67 14.92 -3.76
N LEU A 111 -18.49 16.24 -3.72
CA LEU A 111 -18.78 17.05 -2.53
C LEU A 111 -20.31 17.14 -2.39
N GLY A 112 -20.84 16.56 -1.31
CA GLY A 112 -22.26 16.46 -1.00
C GLY A 112 -22.44 15.63 0.27
N PRO A 113 -23.68 15.37 0.73
CA PRO A 113 -23.96 14.47 1.85
C PRO A 113 -23.69 13.02 1.41
N SER A 114 -22.42 12.70 1.21
CA SER A 114 -21.98 11.35 0.98
C SER A 114 -21.67 10.73 2.34
N PRO A 115 -22.19 9.53 2.63
CA PRO A 115 -21.87 8.86 3.88
C PRO A 115 -20.35 8.75 4.03
N ALA A 116 -19.87 8.87 5.27
CA ALA A 116 -18.47 8.59 5.59
C ALA A 116 -18.08 7.26 4.93
N PRO A 117 -16.87 7.12 4.37
CA PRO A 117 -16.46 5.94 3.63
C PRO A 117 -16.43 4.71 4.56
N VAL A 118 -17.57 4.03 4.63
CA VAL A 118 -17.78 2.82 5.46
C VAL A 118 -16.77 1.78 5.02
N HIS A 119 -16.13 1.05 5.94
CA HIS A 119 -15.11 0.05 5.61
C HIS A 119 -13.85 0.60 4.89
N ALA A 120 -13.51 1.88 5.04
CA ALA A 120 -12.29 2.44 4.46
C ALA A 120 -11.00 1.68 4.84
N GLY A 121 -10.93 1.14 6.07
CA GLY A 121 -9.79 0.32 6.50
C GLY A 121 -9.63 -0.96 5.68
N ILE A 122 -10.72 -1.70 5.49
CA ILE A 122 -10.77 -2.94 4.69
C ILE A 122 -10.37 -2.66 3.24
N ARG A 123 -10.96 -1.62 2.61
CA ARG A 123 -10.61 -1.23 1.23
C ARG A 123 -9.17 -0.78 1.09
N SER A 124 -8.63 -0.08 2.08
CA SER A 124 -7.23 0.35 2.07
C SER A 124 -6.29 -0.85 2.15
N ALA A 125 -6.59 -1.83 3.00
CA ALA A 125 -5.83 -3.07 3.09
C ALA A 125 -5.89 -3.88 1.78
N ALA A 126 -7.08 -4.01 1.19
CA ALA A 126 -7.27 -4.70 -0.09
C ALA A 126 -6.52 -4.01 -1.25
N LEU A 127 -6.51 -2.67 -1.32
CA LEU A 127 -5.72 -1.93 -2.32
C LEU A 127 -4.22 -2.19 -2.19
N VAL A 128 -3.71 -2.19 -0.96
CA VAL A 128 -2.29 -2.45 -0.70
C VAL A 128 -1.94 -3.90 -1.09
N ALA A 129 -2.77 -4.86 -0.69
CA ALA A 129 -2.58 -6.26 -1.04
C ALA A 129 -2.68 -6.50 -2.56
N ALA A 130 -3.55 -5.77 -3.26
CA ALA A 130 -3.70 -5.85 -4.71
C ALA A 130 -2.50 -5.28 -5.46
N MET A 131 -1.85 -4.25 -4.91
CA MET A 131 -0.64 -3.64 -5.48
C MET A 131 0.60 -4.53 -5.36
N LEU A 132 0.63 -5.42 -4.37
CA LEU A 132 1.78 -6.26 -4.07
C LEU A 132 1.64 -7.66 -4.71
N PRO A 133 2.77 -8.36 -4.94
CA PRO A 133 2.75 -9.76 -5.35
C PRO A 133 1.92 -10.63 -4.40
N PRO A 134 1.32 -11.74 -4.88
CA PRO A 134 0.63 -12.70 -4.03
C PRO A 134 1.48 -13.12 -2.82
N GLY A 135 0.87 -13.17 -1.63
CA GLY A 135 1.53 -13.51 -0.36
C GLY A 135 2.34 -12.38 0.30
N ALA A 136 2.72 -11.33 -0.45
CA ALA A 136 3.54 -10.25 0.11
C ALA A 136 2.77 -9.31 1.07
N ALA A 137 1.43 -9.35 1.06
CA ALA A 137 0.59 -8.53 1.92
C ALA A 137 0.82 -8.80 3.42
N GLU A 138 1.21 -10.03 3.80
CA GLU A 138 1.51 -10.41 5.18
C GLU A 138 2.78 -9.73 5.72
N LEU A 139 3.65 -9.27 4.82
CA LEU A 139 4.91 -8.59 5.16
C LEU A 139 4.73 -7.07 5.30
N VAL A 140 3.51 -6.57 5.11
CA VAL A 140 3.19 -5.15 5.20
C VAL A 140 2.84 -4.78 6.64
N HIS A 141 3.47 -3.71 7.12
CA HIS A 141 3.11 -3.09 8.39
C HIS A 141 2.04 -2.05 8.20
N ASP A 142 0.88 -2.28 8.82
CA ASP A 142 -0.15 -1.27 9.01
C ASP A 142 0.27 -0.32 10.14
N ARG A 143 0.48 0.95 9.81
CA ARG A 143 0.87 2.01 10.76
C ARG A 143 -0.33 2.72 11.37
N GLY A 144 -1.54 2.28 11.04
CA GLY A 144 -2.79 2.91 11.47
C GLY A 144 -3.22 4.07 10.57
N ALA A 145 -4.18 4.84 11.06
CA ALA A 145 -4.76 5.98 10.35
C ALA A 145 -4.31 7.30 10.99
N ASP A 146 -3.98 8.29 10.15
CA ASP A 146 -3.74 9.68 10.52
C ASP A 146 -4.74 10.62 9.80
N ALA A 147 -4.56 11.94 9.96
CA ALA A 147 -5.39 12.94 9.30
C ALA A 147 -5.34 12.89 7.75
N ARG A 148 -4.41 12.13 7.18
CA ARG A 148 -4.17 11.98 5.73
C ARG A 148 -4.61 10.61 5.22
N GLY A 149 -5.12 9.72 6.07
CA GLY A 149 -5.61 8.39 5.68
C GLY A 149 -4.88 7.27 6.40
N ARG A 150 -4.97 6.04 5.89
CA ARG A 150 -4.30 4.87 6.46
C ARG A 150 -2.91 4.72 5.86
N VAL A 151 -1.91 4.42 6.68
CA VAL A 151 -0.52 4.36 6.25
C VAL A 151 0.00 2.94 6.38
N PHE A 152 0.66 2.46 5.32
CA PHE A 152 1.26 1.15 5.24
C PHE A 152 2.75 1.28 4.92
N SER A 153 3.56 0.36 5.41
CA SER A 153 4.99 0.36 5.09
C SER A 153 5.56 -1.05 4.98
N TRP A 154 6.54 -1.23 4.10
CA TRP A 154 7.25 -2.50 3.93
C TRP A 154 8.68 -2.24 3.45
N LEU A 155 9.51 -3.27 3.52
CA LEU A 155 10.83 -3.27 2.88
C LEU A 155 10.71 -3.96 1.53
N ALA A 156 11.41 -3.46 0.53
CA ALA A 156 11.56 -4.19 -0.71
C ALA A 156 12.94 -3.99 -1.31
N THR A 157 13.38 -4.99 -2.08
CA THR A 157 14.54 -4.82 -2.94
C THR A 157 14.24 -3.82 -4.05
N ARG A 158 15.27 -3.35 -4.75
CA ARG A 158 15.11 -2.48 -5.92
C ARG A 158 14.18 -3.09 -6.99
N GLU A 159 14.23 -4.41 -7.15
CA GLU A 159 13.43 -5.18 -8.12
C GLU A 159 11.95 -5.26 -7.69
N GLY A 160 11.65 -4.93 -6.43
CA GLY A 160 10.30 -4.95 -5.86
C GLY A 160 9.95 -6.23 -5.11
N THR A 161 10.94 -7.08 -4.82
CA THR A 161 10.74 -8.22 -3.93
C THR A 161 10.50 -7.70 -2.51
N VAL A 162 9.30 -7.93 -1.99
CA VAL A 162 8.94 -7.52 -0.62
C VAL A 162 9.68 -8.40 0.37
N LEU A 163 10.30 -7.77 1.36
CA LEU A 163 11.07 -8.43 2.40
C LEU A 163 10.28 -8.41 3.72
N PRO A 164 10.53 -9.39 4.62
CA PRO A 164 10.00 -9.34 5.97
C PRO A 164 10.41 -8.08 6.72
N SER A 165 9.70 -7.81 7.81
CA SER A 165 10.03 -6.71 8.72
C SER A 165 11.48 -6.78 9.20
N PRO A 166 12.13 -5.65 9.55
CA PRO A 166 13.42 -5.67 10.24
C PRO A 166 13.41 -6.58 11.47
N ALA A 167 12.33 -6.59 12.25
CA ALA A 167 12.22 -7.42 13.44
C ALA A 167 12.25 -8.92 13.12
N ALA A 168 11.58 -9.33 12.03
CA ALA A 168 11.57 -10.71 11.55
C ALA A 168 12.90 -11.10 10.87
N LEU A 169 13.47 -10.21 10.05
CA LEU A 169 14.78 -10.41 9.39
C LEU A 169 15.93 -10.58 10.41
N PHE A 170 15.81 -9.95 11.57
CA PHE A 170 16.82 -10.01 12.62
C PHE A 170 16.39 -10.85 13.83
N ALA A 171 15.24 -11.51 13.76
CA ALA A 171 14.84 -12.47 14.77
C ALA A 171 15.82 -13.63 14.70
N THR A 172 16.52 -13.90 15.81
CA THR A 172 17.40 -15.07 15.89
C THR A 172 16.53 -16.32 15.83
N PRO A 173 16.73 -17.26 14.88
CA PRO A 173 16.10 -18.56 14.97
C PRO A 173 16.72 -19.27 16.17
N GLY A 174 15.98 -19.41 17.27
CA GLY A 174 16.44 -20.17 18.44
C GLY A 174 16.51 -19.43 19.77
N ARG A 175 15.46 -18.71 20.15
CA ARG A 175 15.13 -18.59 21.58
C ARG A 175 13.65 -18.85 21.82
N ALA A 176 13.22 -20.04 21.41
CA ALA A 176 12.16 -20.72 22.13
C ALA A 176 12.72 -21.02 23.52
N ALA A 177 12.16 -20.36 24.54
CA ALA A 177 12.28 -20.80 25.92
C ALA A 177 11.22 -21.85 26.18
#